data_AF-V9EH69-F1
#
_entry.id   AF-V9EH69-F1
#
_cell.length_a   1.000
_cell.length_b   1.000
_cell.length_c   1.000
_cell.angle_alpha   90.00
_cell.angle_beta   90.00
_cell.angle_gamma   90.00
#
_symmetry.space_group_name_H-M   'P 1'
#
loop_
_entity.id
_entity.type
_entity.pdbx_description
1 polymer ?
#
loop_
_entity_poly.entity_id
_entity_poly.type
_entity_poly.pdbx_seq_one_letter_code
_entity_poly.pdbx_strand_id
1 'polypeptide(L)'
;MWAIMYAWYFPKGFWMDFPTRRHDWKNVVVWIDNPDLESLKIVAVSMSKSGRTSLRFHYQTDLGSPYLNFAWWGVFIIAQHFFQCNTELNFRTSVWEQLTDPARVALNDIYNFGDAEVPFSDNNFEDYLDKAWPF
;
A
#
# COMPACT_ATOMS: atom_id res chain seq x y z
N MET A 1 -4.80 12.33 14.51
CA MET A 1 -3.89 11.64 13.59
C MET A 1 -4.65 10.46 13.03
N TRP A 2 -4.66 10.30 11.73
CA TRP A 2 -5.39 9.26 11.03
C TRP A 2 -4.48 8.60 9.98
N ALA A 3 -4.68 7.31 9.74
CA ALA A 3 -3.88 6.52 8.82
C ALA A 3 -4.78 5.95 7.72
N ILE A 4 -4.32 6.03 6.48
CA ILE A 4 -5.01 5.45 5.33
C ILE A 4 -4.03 4.52 4.62
N MET A 5 -4.31 3.22 4.65
CA MET A 5 -3.52 2.22 3.94
C MET A 5 -4.11 1.96 2.56
N TYR A 6 -3.29 2.19 1.53
CA TYR A 6 -3.56 1.76 0.16
C TYR A 6 -2.75 0.51 -0.13
N ALA A 7 -3.36 -0.47 -0.80
CA ALA A 7 -2.68 -1.71 -1.14
C ALA A 7 -3.01 -2.18 -2.56
N TRP A 8 -2.02 -2.84 -3.18
CA TRP A 8 -2.11 -3.35 -4.53
C TRP A 8 -1.64 -4.80 -4.58
N TYR A 9 -2.44 -5.62 -5.26
CA TYR A 9 -2.10 -7.00 -5.58
C TYR A 9 -1.42 -7.08 -6.94
N PHE A 10 -0.37 -7.88 -7.02
CA PHE A 10 0.31 -8.23 -8.26
C PHE A 10 0.30 -9.75 -8.42
N PRO A 11 -0.06 -10.28 -9.61
CA PRO A 11 -0.02 -11.71 -9.90
C PRO A 11 1.39 -12.31 -9.94
N LYS A 12 2.46 -11.51 -9.78
CA LYS A 12 3.86 -11.95 -9.65
C LYS A 12 4.65 -10.94 -8.85
N GLY A 13 5.58 -11.42 -8.03
CA GLY A 13 6.60 -10.61 -7.38
C GLY A 13 7.96 -10.77 -8.06
N PHE A 14 8.73 -9.68 -8.09
CA PHE A 14 10.01 -9.62 -8.78
C PHE A 14 11.16 -9.37 -7.81
N TRP A 15 12.32 -9.92 -8.14
CA TRP A 15 13.61 -9.61 -7.51
C TRP A 15 14.66 -9.52 -8.62
N MET A 16 15.41 -8.40 -8.66
CA MET A 16 16.36 -8.10 -9.76
C MET A 16 15.74 -8.27 -11.15
N ASP A 17 14.50 -7.76 -11.35
CA ASP A 17 13.72 -7.90 -12.60
C ASP A 17 13.33 -9.33 -13.02
N PHE A 18 13.65 -10.34 -12.22
CA PHE A 18 13.21 -11.70 -12.44
C PHE A 18 11.95 -12.03 -11.63
N PRO A 19 10.96 -12.72 -12.22
CA PRO A 19 9.79 -13.19 -11.48
C PRO A 19 10.21 -14.31 -10.52
N THR A 20 10.10 -14.07 -9.22
CA THR A 20 10.54 -15.02 -8.17
C THR A 20 9.39 -15.61 -7.37
N ARG A 21 8.19 -15.01 -7.41
CA ARG A 21 7.01 -15.49 -6.68
C ARG A 21 5.70 -15.25 -7.44
N ARG A 22 4.68 -16.08 -7.16
CA ARG A 22 3.35 -16.08 -7.80
C ARG A 22 2.38 -15.03 -7.25
N HIS A 23 2.64 -14.47 -6.09
CA HIS A 23 1.80 -13.43 -5.51
C HIS A 23 2.70 -12.35 -4.92
N ASP A 24 2.28 -11.10 -5.02
CA ASP A 24 2.91 -10.02 -4.30
C ASP A 24 1.87 -8.99 -3.88
N TRP A 25 2.06 -8.45 -2.68
CA TRP A 25 1.30 -7.32 -2.19
C TRP A 25 2.25 -6.16 -1.92
N LYS A 26 1.78 -4.95 -2.18
CA LYS A 26 2.46 -3.70 -1.85
C LYS A 26 1.47 -2.78 -1.18
N ASN A 27 1.95 -1.95 -0.26
CA ASN A 27 1.13 -0.95 0.38
C ASN A 27 1.87 0.37 0.60
N VAL A 28 1.06 1.41 0.81
CA VAL A 28 1.48 2.71 1.27
C VAL A 28 0.51 3.17 2.36
N VAL A 29 1.04 3.67 3.47
CA VAL A 29 0.26 4.27 4.56
C VAL A 29 0.43 5.79 4.52
N VAL A 30 -0.67 6.51 4.36
CA VAL A 30 -0.71 7.96 4.38
C VAL A 30 -1.19 8.40 5.76
N TRP A 31 -0.37 9.18 6.45
CA TRP A 31 -0.68 9.76 7.75
C TRP A 31 -1.16 11.19 7.56
N ILE A 32 -2.38 11.47 8.01
CA ILE A 32 -3.00 12.79 7.96
C ILE A 32 -3.32 13.27 9.37
N ASP A 33 -3.39 14.58 9.54
CA ASP A 33 -3.65 15.19 10.85
C ASP A 33 -5.08 14.91 11.34
N ASN A 34 -6.08 15.35 10.58
CA ASN A 34 -7.50 15.21 10.90
C ASN A 34 -8.33 15.05 9.62
N PRO A 35 -9.06 13.91 9.46
CA PRO A 35 -9.90 13.66 8.30
C PRO A 35 -11.08 14.63 8.15
N ASP A 36 -11.50 15.31 9.23
CA ASP A 36 -12.67 16.19 9.24
C ASP A 36 -12.38 17.64 8.79
N LEU A 37 -11.13 17.96 8.42
CA LEU A 37 -10.74 19.29 7.95
C LEU A 37 -10.99 19.47 6.45
N GLU A 38 -11.46 20.66 6.06
CA GLU A 38 -11.61 21.03 4.65
C GLU A 38 -10.25 21.02 3.89
N SER A 39 -9.16 21.30 4.61
CA SER A 39 -7.79 21.22 4.09
C SER A 39 -7.01 20.10 4.79
N LEU A 40 -7.13 18.89 4.23
CA LEU A 40 -6.38 17.72 4.66
C LEU A 40 -4.87 17.98 4.55
N LYS A 41 -4.14 17.81 5.65
CA LYS A 41 -2.68 17.90 5.64
C LYS A 41 -2.06 16.51 5.76
N ILE A 42 -1.34 16.11 4.70
CA ILE A 42 -0.49 14.93 4.75
C ILE A 42 0.74 15.25 5.62
N VAL A 43 0.88 14.51 6.71
CA VAL A 43 1.98 14.67 7.67
C VAL A 43 3.13 13.72 7.33
N ALA A 44 2.82 12.53 6.82
CA ALA A 44 3.80 11.51 6.46
C ALA A 44 3.24 10.47 5.48
N VAL A 45 4.11 9.79 4.72
CA VAL A 45 3.76 8.70 3.79
C VAL A 45 4.77 7.55 3.91
N SER A 46 4.34 6.38 4.39
CA SER A 46 5.21 5.23 4.62
C SER A 46 4.97 4.13 3.58
N MET A 47 6.03 3.65 2.90
CA MET A 47 5.91 2.69 1.79
C MET A 47 6.48 1.31 2.12
N SER A 48 5.82 0.24 1.66
CA SER A 48 6.26 -1.13 1.92
C SER A 48 7.52 -1.48 1.12
N LYS A 49 8.59 -1.90 1.80
CA LYS A 49 9.76 -2.54 1.16
C LYS A 49 9.44 -4.02 0.91
N SER A 50 9.86 -4.62 -0.22
CA SER A 50 9.60 -6.06 -0.39
C SER A 50 10.41 -6.87 0.62
N GLY A 51 9.74 -7.84 1.22
CA GLY A 51 10.32 -8.69 2.25
C GLY A 51 10.15 -8.05 3.61
N ARG A 52 9.18 -8.57 4.38
CA ARG A 52 9.00 -8.66 5.85
C ARG A 52 9.46 -7.53 6.78
N THR A 53 10.07 -6.44 6.32
CA THR A 53 10.80 -5.51 7.17
C THR A 53 10.64 -4.06 6.71
N SER A 54 10.11 -3.30 7.67
CA SER A 54 10.08 -1.85 7.84
C SER A 54 9.56 -1.01 6.66
N LEU A 55 8.44 -0.35 6.91
CA LEU A 55 7.97 0.79 6.14
C LEU A 55 8.75 2.02 6.64
N ARG A 56 9.82 2.39 5.93
CA ARG A 56 10.60 3.59 6.25
C ARG A 56 10.82 4.43 5.00
N PHE A 57 10.80 5.75 5.18
CA PHE A 57 11.17 6.70 4.13
C PHE A 57 12.60 6.45 3.68
N HIS A 58 12.77 6.11 2.41
CA HIS A 58 14.07 6.24 1.77
C HIS A 58 13.85 6.72 0.33
N TYR A 59 14.20 7.98 0.07
CA TYR A 59 14.53 8.40 -1.29
C TYR A 59 15.92 7.80 -1.56
N GLN A 60 15.97 6.76 -2.39
CA GLN A 60 17.22 6.27 -2.95
C GLN A 60 17.11 6.38 -4.46
N THR A 61 17.93 7.24 -5.05
CA THR A 61 18.12 7.27 -6.50
C THR A 61 19.07 6.14 -6.87
N ASP A 62 18.54 4.93 -7.04
CA ASP A 62 19.28 3.82 -7.62
C ASP A 62 18.57 3.31 -8.87
N LEU A 63 19.34 3.19 -9.95
CA LEU A 63 18.93 2.76 -11.28
C LEU A 63 18.26 1.37 -11.23
N GLY A 64 17.05 1.28 -11.77
CA GLY A 64 16.47 0.02 -12.26
C GLY A 64 15.71 -0.86 -11.25
N SER A 65 15.52 -0.44 -10.00
CA SER A 65 14.84 -1.32 -9.03
C SER A 65 13.31 -1.23 -9.12
N PRO A 66 12.54 -2.35 -9.07
CA PRO A 66 11.07 -2.32 -9.05
C PRO A 66 10.48 -1.47 -7.91
N TYR A 67 11.25 -1.20 -6.84
CA TYR A 67 10.85 -0.27 -5.77
C TYR A 67 10.80 1.19 -6.20
N LEU A 68 11.75 1.67 -7.02
CA LEU A 68 11.77 3.06 -7.48
C LEU A 68 10.55 3.34 -8.35
N ASN A 69 10.19 2.38 -9.21
CA ASN A 69 8.97 2.44 -10.02
C ASN A 69 7.71 2.45 -9.15
N PHE A 70 7.61 1.58 -8.14
CA PHE A 70 6.47 1.55 -7.23
C PHE A 70 6.39 2.79 -6.34
N ALA A 71 7.51 3.34 -5.87
CA ALA A 71 7.54 4.57 -5.08
C ALA A 71 7.03 5.77 -5.89
N TRP A 72 7.49 5.91 -7.14
CA TRP A 72 7.03 6.96 -8.04
C TRP A 72 5.55 6.80 -8.41
N TRP A 73 5.12 5.58 -8.74
CA TRP A 73 3.71 5.28 -9.02
C TRP A 73 2.81 5.44 -7.79
N GLY A 74 3.25 5.03 -6.60
CA GLY A 74 2.50 5.14 -5.35
C GLY A 74 2.27 6.59 -4.96
N VAL A 75 3.32 7.41 -5.02
CA VAL A 75 3.21 8.87 -4.79
C VAL A 75 2.30 9.51 -5.84
N PHE A 76 2.41 9.12 -7.11
CA PHE A 76 1.54 9.61 -8.18
C PHE A 76 0.07 9.26 -7.92
N ILE A 77 -0.25 7.99 -7.57
CA ILE A 77 -1.64 7.57 -7.30
C ILE A 77 -2.21 8.29 -6.08
N ILE A 78 -1.43 8.45 -5.01
CA ILE A 78 -1.87 9.17 -3.81
C ILE A 78 -2.15 10.63 -4.15
N ALA A 79 -1.26 11.29 -4.88
CA ALA A 79 -1.49 12.66 -5.33
C ALA A 79 -2.77 12.75 -6.19
N GLN A 80 -3.01 11.83 -7.10
CA GLN A 80 -4.23 11.80 -7.93
C GLN A 80 -5.50 11.63 -7.08
N HIS A 81 -5.46 10.77 -6.06
CA HIS A 81 -6.60 10.52 -5.17
C HIS A 81 -6.93 11.72 -4.26
N PHE A 82 -5.92 12.38 -3.67
CA PHE A 82 -6.13 13.52 -2.78
C PHE A 82 -6.35 14.85 -3.51
N PHE A 83 -5.78 15.03 -4.71
CA PHE A 83 -5.91 16.26 -5.49
C PHE A 83 -6.93 16.20 -6.62
N GLN A 84 -7.67 15.08 -6.75
CA GLN A 84 -8.70 14.87 -7.76
C GLN A 84 -8.28 15.36 -9.16
N CYS A 85 -7.07 14.98 -9.58
CA CYS A 85 -6.60 15.32 -10.90
C CYS A 85 -7.27 14.37 -11.90
N ASN A 86 -8.19 14.89 -12.69
CA ASN A 86 -8.81 14.14 -13.78
C ASN A 86 -7.77 13.88 -14.87
N THR A 87 -7.46 12.61 -15.14
CA THR A 87 -7.51 12.03 -16.49
C THR A 87 -7.44 10.49 -16.43
N GLU A 88 -8.54 9.86 -16.85
CA GLU A 88 -8.65 8.48 -17.39
C GLU A 88 -8.38 7.26 -16.49
N LEU A 89 -7.75 7.40 -15.33
CA LEU A 89 -7.54 6.28 -14.40
C LEU A 89 -8.68 6.21 -13.37
N ASN A 90 -9.75 5.48 -13.71
CA ASN A 90 -10.84 5.11 -12.80
C ASN A 90 -10.35 4.16 -11.68
N PHE A 91 -9.52 4.65 -10.76
CA PHE A 91 -9.17 3.91 -9.54
C PHE A 91 -10.37 3.88 -8.61
N ARG A 92 -11.24 2.88 -8.80
CA ARG A 92 -12.28 2.52 -7.83
C ARG A 92 -11.57 1.98 -6.58
N THR A 93 -11.40 2.85 -5.59
CA THR A 93 -10.91 2.48 -4.27
C THR A 93 -12.04 1.75 -3.53
N SER A 94 -11.92 0.44 -3.36
CA SER A 94 -12.80 -0.32 -2.47
C SER A 94 -12.25 -0.22 -1.06
N VAL A 95 -13.00 0.42 -0.17
CA VAL A 95 -12.68 0.48 1.27
C VAL A 95 -12.92 -0.92 1.85
N TRP A 96 -12.09 -1.37 2.81
CA TRP A 96 -12.22 -2.69 3.45
C TRP A 96 -13.65 -2.96 3.95
N GLU A 97 -14.28 -1.96 4.57
CA GLU A 97 -15.65 -2.02 5.09
C GLU A 97 -16.72 -2.17 4.00
N GLN A 98 -16.41 -1.86 2.74
CA GLN A 98 -17.31 -2.01 1.60
C GLN A 98 -17.16 -3.37 0.91
N LEU A 99 -16.20 -4.21 1.33
CA LEU A 99 -16.02 -5.55 0.78
C LEU A 99 -17.10 -6.51 1.30
N THR A 100 -17.53 -7.41 0.42
CA THR A 100 -18.46 -8.48 0.80
C THR A 100 -17.80 -9.44 1.80
N ASP A 101 -18.61 -10.09 2.64
CA ASP A 101 -18.09 -11.06 3.62
C ASP A 101 -17.22 -12.17 2.98
N PRO A 102 -17.59 -12.76 1.82
CA PRO A 102 -16.73 -13.74 1.15
C PRO A 102 -15.38 -13.17 0.71
N ALA A 103 -15.35 -11.90 0.27
CA ALA A 103 -14.10 -11.24 -0.12
C ALA A 103 -13.20 -11.02 1.10
N ARG A 104 -13.76 -10.57 2.23
CA ARG A 104 -13.01 -10.41 3.49
C ARG A 104 -12.45 -11.75 3.99
N VAL A 105 -13.27 -12.81 3.96
CA VAL A 105 -12.82 -14.18 4.33
C VAL A 105 -11.66 -14.62 3.42
N ALA A 106 -11.78 -14.43 2.10
CA ALA A 106 -10.72 -14.83 1.17
C ALA A 106 -9.42 -14.03 1.37
N LEU A 107 -9.51 -12.75 1.70
CA LEU A 107 -8.36 -11.86 1.93
C LEU A 107 -7.69 -12.09 3.30
N ASN A 108 -8.44 -12.61 4.28
CA ASN A 108 -7.91 -12.99 5.59
C ASN A 108 -7.28 -14.39 5.62
N ASP A 109 -7.55 -15.23 4.62
CA ASP A 109 -6.97 -16.57 4.53
C ASP A 109 -5.51 -16.51 4.04
N ILE A 110 -4.59 -16.82 4.95
CA ILE A 110 -3.15 -16.81 4.72
C ILE A 110 -2.69 -17.82 3.65
N TYR A 111 -3.49 -18.85 3.34
CA TYR A 111 -3.12 -19.86 2.35
C TYR A 111 -3.40 -19.44 0.90
N ASN A 112 -4.20 -18.40 0.69
CA ASN A 112 -4.62 -17.98 -0.66
C ASN A 112 -3.51 -17.29 -1.47
N PHE A 113 -2.50 -16.73 -0.80
CA PHE A 113 -1.47 -15.90 -1.45
C PHE A 113 -0.04 -16.45 -1.28
N GLY A 114 0.10 -17.72 -0.88
CA GLY A 114 1.41 -18.34 -0.65
C GLY A 114 2.21 -17.56 0.38
N ASP A 115 3.43 -17.14 0.02
CA ASP A 115 4.30 -16.35 0.91
C ASP A 115 3.96 -14.85 0.96
N ALA A 116 2.97 -14.38 0.18
CA ALA A 116 2.59 -12.98 0.15
C ALA A 116 1.51 -12.65 1.19
N GLU A 117 1.84 -11.75 2.11
CA GLU A 117 0.95 -11.33 3.19
C GLU A 117 0.05 -10.16 2.74
N VAL A 118 -1.27 -10.30 2.92
CA VAL A 118 -2.25 -9.23 2.64
C VAL A 118 -2.14 -8.17 3.73
N PRO A 119 -1.73 -6.93 3.42
CA PRO A 119 -1.29 -5.97 4.45
C PRO A 119 -2.45 -5.33 5.24
N PHE A 120 -3.66 -5.37 4.70
CA PHE A 120 -4.87 -4.83 5.32
C PHE A 120 -5.84 -5.93 5.80
N SER A 121 -5.38 -7.19 5.83
CA SER A 121 -6.14 -8.25 6.47
C SER A 121 -6.22 -8.02 7.98
N ASP A 122 -7.25 -8.55 8.63
CA ASP A 122 -7.52 -8.34 10.06
C ASP A 122 -6.33 -8.79 10.93
N ASN A 123 -5.59 -9.81 10.50
CA ASN A 123 -4.40 -10.32 11.21
C ASN A 123 -3.14 -9.46 11.02
N ASN A 124 -3.08 -8.63 9.98
CA ASN A 124 -1.86 -7.91 9.60
C ASN A 124 -1.99 -6.39 9.73
N PHE A 125 -3.20 -5.84 9.73
CA PHE A 125 -3.42 -4.39 9.59
C PHE A 125 -2.69 -3.58 10.66
N GLU A 126 -2.89 -3.91 11.94
CA GLU A 126 -2.23 -3.22 13.06
C GLU A 126 -0.71 -3.36 13.00
N ASP A 127 -0.20 -4.58 12.79
CA ASP A 127 1.23 -4.85 12.66
C ASP A 127 1.90 -4.04 11.54
N TYR A 128 1.20 -3.86 10.43
CA TYR A 128 1.69 -3.07 9.30
C TYR A 128 1.57 -1.58 9.55
N LEU A 129 0.53 -1.11 10.24
CA LEU A 129 0.41 0.28 10.68
C LEU A 129 1.53 0.65 11.66
N ASP A 130 1.81 -0.20 12.65
CA ASP A 130 2.91 0.00 13.61
C ASP A 130 4.26 0.08 12.89
N LYS A 131 4.50 -0.82 11.92
CA LYS A 131 5.72 -0.78 11.09
C LYS A 131 5.80 0.45 10.20
N ALA A 132 4.66 1.04 9.82
CA ALA A 132 4.53 2.26 9.04
C ALA A 132 4.60 3.54 9.87
N TRP A 133 4.60 3.44 11.19
CA TRP A 133 4.63 4.62 12.03
C TRP A 133 5.92 5.43 11.79
N PRO A 134 5.81 6.71 11.41
CA PRO A 134 6.94 7.48 10.89
C PRO A 134 7.66 8.32 11.94
N PHE A 135 7.24 8.27 13.22
CA PHE A 135 7.73 9.11 14.31
C PHE A 135 8.26 8.29 15.48
#